data_AF-A0AAE3C5K4-F1
#
_entry.id   AF-A0AAE3C5K4-F1
#
_cell.length_a   1.000
_cell.length_b   1.000
_cell.length_c   1.000
_cell.angle_alpha   90.00
_cell.angle_beta   90.00
_cell.angle_gamma   90.00
#
_symmetry.space_group_name_H-M   'P 1'
#
loop_
_entity.id
_entity.type
_entity.pdbx_description
1 polymer ?
#
loop_
_entity_poly.entity_id
_entity_poly.type
_entity_poly.pdbx_seq_one_letter_code
_entity_poly.pdbx_strand_id
1 'polypeptide(L)'
;MTFQFHNIIPGLILEKGSARLNLNDPQVVKGLEDLRGKLVLKKINIEPGGLPLEKRYLKGLYALEEVLKETEADLWGVKGEITGPLTEAYSVEVLPGRKKAILDEDLFKLVLGVTAEVAYWLSKELQKLSRKFLGKKAETILFLDEPLLPLCLRDSAEPEAKIRAIDSVLCRIQCKKGIHICDNPLTVIDDVLKLNIDYFSFDARRYPATLEKTDSETLEKYLRRGKGFAFGLTP
;
A
#
# COMPACT_ATOMS: atom_id res chain seq x y z
N MET A 1 -6.80 -16.11 -1.88
CA MET A 1 -6.29 -14.72 -1.77
C MET A 1 -5.42 -14.47 -2.99
N THR A 2 -5.86 -13.63 -3.91
CA THR A 2 -5.07 -13.18 -5.07
C THR A 2 -4.20 -12.05 -4.57
N PHE A 3 -2.93 -12.30 -4.30
CA PHE A 3 -2.03 -11.24 -3.85
C PHE A 3 -1.84 -10.22 -5.00
N GLN A 4 -2.17 -8.96 -4.75
CA GLN A 4 -2.02 -7.87 -5.71
C GLN A 4 -0.62 -7.25 -5.57
N PHE A 5 0.41 -7.97 -6.02
CA PHE A 5 1.77 -7.43 -6.05
C PHE A 5 1.96 -6.50 -7.24
N HIS A 6 2.74 -5.43 -7.06
CA HIS A 6 3.24 -4.68 -8.20
C HIS A 6 4.35 -5.46 -8.92
N ASN A 7 4.46 -5.28 -10.23
CA ASN A 7 5.38 -6.03 -11.08
C ASN A 7 6.75 -5.37 -11.27
N ILE A 8 7.13 -4.46 -10.37
CA ILE A 8 8.31 -3.61 -10.54
C ILE A 8 9.58 -4.27 -9.98
N ILE A 9 9.47 -5.10 -8.96
CA ILE A 9 10.62 -5.78 -8.35
C ILE A 9 11.17 -6.83 -9.33
N PRO A 10 12.42 -6.69 -9.82
CA PRO A 10 13.03 -7.63 -10.76
C PRO A 10 13.13 -9.03 -10.14
N GLY A 11 12.81 -10.04 -10.94
CA GLY A 11 12.88 -11.43 -10.49
C GLY A 11 11.79 -11.86 -9.52
N LEU A 12 10.80 -11.00 -9.24
CA LEU A 12 9.63 -11.39 -8.46
C LEU A 12 8.77 -12.39 -9.27
N ILE A 13 8.74 -13.62 -8.82
CA ILE A 13 7.98 -14.72 -9.41
C ILE A 13 6.68 -14.90 -8.61
N LEU A 14 5.54 -14.82 -9.30
CA LEU A 14 4.22 -15.08 -8.73
C LEU A 14 3.71 -16.45 -9.21
N GLU A 15 3.73 -17.45 -8.35
CA GLU A 15 3.33 -18.82 -8.66
C GLU A 15 2.31 -19.35 -7.66
N LYS A 16 1.12 -19.74 -8.14
CA LYS A 16 0.08 -20.44 -7.34
C LYS A 16 -0.21 -19.79 -5.97
N GLY A 17 -0.21 -18.45 -5.92
CA GLY A 17 -0.45 -17.69 -4.69
C GLY A 17 0.77 -17.53 -3.78
N SER A 18 1.98 -17.85 -4.25
CA SER A 18 3.23 -17.54 -3.57
C SER A 18 4.03 -16.52 -4.38
N ALA A 19 4.69 -15.59 -3.69
CA ALA A 19 5.63 -14.65 -4.27
C ALA A 19 7.05 -15.02 -3.86
N ARG A 20 7.95 -15.16 -4.83
CA ARG A 20 9.32 -15.58 -4.58
C ARG A 20 10.32 -14.69 -5.29
N LEU A 21 11.48 -14.50 -4.67
CA LEU A 21 12.61 -13.78 -5.24
C LEU A 21 13.85 -14.67 -5.16
N ASN A 22 14.42 -15.02 -6.31
CA ASN A 22 15.59 -15.90 -6.38
C ASN A 22 16.88 -15.08 -6.48
N LEU A 23 17.59 -14.95 -5.36
CA LEU A 23 18.86 -14.22 -5.30
C LEU A 23 20.07 -15.03 -5.78
N ASN A 24 19.88 -16.32 -6.12
CA ASN A 24 20.93 -17.09 -6.81
C ASN A 24 21.03 -16.75 -8.30
N ASP A 25 20.06 -16.03 -8.86
CA ASP A 25 20.10 -15.58 -10.24
C ASP A 25 20.85 -14.23 -10.33
N PRO A 26 22.03 -14.17 -10.97
CA PRO A 26 22.81 -12.93 -11.08
C PRO A 26 22.06 -11.80 -11.82
N GLN A 27 21.13 -12.13 -12.72
CA GLN A 27 20.32 -11.12 -13.41
C GLN A 27 19.32 -10.46 -12.46
N VAL A 28 18.75 -11.23 -11.53
CA VAL A 28 17.86 -10.72 -10.50
C VAL A 28 18.61 -9.79 -9.57
N VAL A 29 19.78 -10.22 -9.07
CA VAL A 29 20.62 -9.39 -8.17
C VAL A 29 20.99 -8.07 -8.83
N LYS A 30 21.51 -8.11 -10.07
CA LYS A 30 21.83 -6.90 -10.82
C LYS A 30 20.61 -5.99 -11.01
N GLY A 31 19.46 -6.56 -11.36
CA GLY A 31 18.23 -5.79 -11.50
C GLY A 31 17.79 -5.08 -10.21
N LEU A 32 17.96 -5.73 -9.05
CA LEU A 32 17.68 -5.13 -7.75
C LEU A 32 18.64 -3.99 -7.41
N GLU A 33 19.93 -4.12 -7.76
CA GLU A 33 20.92 -3.05 -7.61
C GLU A 33 20.60 -1.84 -8.49
N ASP A 34 20.27 -2.08 -9.76
CA ASP A 34 19.86 -1.03 -10.71
C ASP A 34 18.61 -0.30 -10.20
N LEU A 35 17.62 -1.05 -9.71
CA LEU A 35 16.40 -0.50 -9.12
C LEU A 35 16.70 0.32 -7.85
N ARG A 36 17.61 -0.16 -6.99
CA ARG A 36 18.06 0.58 -5.80
C ARG A 36 18.70 1.90 -6.18
N GLY A 37 19.58 1.90 -7.18
CA GLY A 37 20.19 3.12 -7.73
C GLY A 37 19.14 4.11 -8.22
N LYS A 38 18.15 3.63 -8.98
CA LYS A 38 17.03 4.45 -9.46
C LYS A 38 16.21 5.07 -8.32
N LEU A 39 15.91 4.30 -7.27
CA LEU A 39 15.18 4.81 -6.10
C LEU A 39 15.97 5.90 -5.36
N VAL A 40 17.30 5.77 -5.27
CA VAL A 40 18.16 6.82 -4.70
C VAL A 40 18.05 8.11 -5.51
N LEU A 41 18.16 8.02 -6.85
CA LEU A 41 18.05 9.19 -7.73
C LEU A 41 16.68 9.90 -7.63
N LYS A 42 15.60 9.14 -7.47
CA LYS A 42 14.25 9.68 -7.21
C LYS A 42 14.16 10.38 -5.85
N LYS A 43 14.73 9.78 -4.80
CA LYS A 43 14.72 10.34 -3.45
C LYS A 43 15.42 11.70 -3.37
N ILE A 44 16.48 11.90 -4.14
CA ILE A 44 17.22 13.17 -4.23
C ILE A 44 16.72 14.11 -5.35
N ASN A 45 15.56 13.79 -5.95
CA ASN A 45 14.91 14.59 -7.00
C ASN A 45 15.75 14.82 -8.27
N ILE A 46 16.72 13.95 -8.56
CA ILE A 46 17.41 13.94 -9.86
C ILE A 46 16.51 13.32 -10.93
N GLU A 47 15.77 12.27 -10.58
CA GLU A 47 14.73 11.71 -11.44
C GLU A 47 13.33 12.14 -11.00
N PRO A 48 12.36 12.26 -11.95
CA PRO A 48 10.98 12.52 -11.59
C PRO A 48 10.42 11.38 -10.71
N GLY A 49 9.60 11.77 -9.74
CA GLY A 49 8.91 10.83 -8.87
C GLY A 49 7.91 9.96 -9.63
N GLY A 50 7.71 8.75 -9.12
CA GLY A 50 6.77 7.78 -9.66
C GLY A 50 7.46 6.58 -10.31
N LEU A 51 6.89 5.40 -10.09
CA LEU A 51 7.18 4.19 -10.86
C LEU A 51 5.87 3.71 -11.49
N PRO A 52 5.66 3.91 -12.80
CA PRO A 52 4.45 3.47 -13.47
C PRO A 52 4.38 1.96 -13.53
N LEU A 53 3.22 1.40 -13.20
CA LEU A 53 2.95 -0.02 -13.39
C LEU A 53 2.66 -0.32 -14.87
N GLU A 54 3.02 -1.51 -15.32
CA GLU A 54 2.73 -1.90 -16.70
C GLU A 54 1.21 -2.06 -16.90
N LYS A 55 0.71 -1.63 -18.06
CA LYS A 55 -0.73 -1.66 -18.39
C LYS A 55 -1.40 -3.01 -18.16
N ARG A 56 -0.67 -4.12 -18.37
CA ARG A 56 -1.21 -5.48 -18.16
C ARG A 56 -1.62 -5.78 -16.71
N TYR A 57 -1.05 -5.08 -15.71
CA TYR A 57 -1.36 -5.24 -14.29
C TYR A 57 -2.45 -4.28 -13.80
N LEU A 58 -2.75 -3.22 -14.55
CA LEU A 58 -3.76 -2.22 -14.19
C LEU A 58 -4.79 -1.99 -15.32
N LYS A 59 -5.19 -3.05 -16.02
CA LYS A 59 -6.17 -2.94 -17.12
C LYS A 59 -7.45 -2.21 -16.69
N GLY A 60 -7.89 -2.41 -15.43
CA GLY A 60 -9.04 -1.74 -14.84
C GLY A 60 -8.91 -0.22 -14.76
N LEU A 61 -7.71 0.33 -14.51
CA LEU A 61 -7.49 1.78 -14.49
C LEU A 61 -7.73 2.41 -15.88
N TYR A 62 -7.24 1.75 -16.93
CA TYR A 62 -7.44 2.24 -18.30
C TYR A 62 -8.88 2.03 -18.78
N ALA A 63 -9.51 0.92 -18.40
CA ALA A 63 -10.93 0.70 -18.68
C ALA A 63 -11.82 1.74 -17.96
N LEU A 64 -11.47 2.11 -16.72
CA LEU A 64 -12.17 3.15 -15.98
C LEU A 64 -12.14 4.48 -16.72
N GLU A 65 -11.01 4.88 -17.32
CA GLU A 65 -10.96 6.12 -18.11
C GLU A 65 -11.93 6.10 -19.30
N GLU A 66 -12.05 4.97 -20.01
CA GLU A 66 -13.00 4.86 -21.13
C GLU A 66 -14.44 4.93 -20.64
N VAL A 67 -14.79 4.22 -19.56
CA VAL A 67 -16.14 4.28 -18.96
C VAL A 67 -16.47 5.69 -18.46
N LEU A 68 -15.51 6.41 -17.89
CA LEU A 68 -15.69 7.78 -17.41
C LEU A 68 -15.95 8.79 -18.55
N LYS A 69 -15.52 8.51 -19.79
CA LYS A 69 -15.83 9.36 -20.95
C LYS A 69 -17.28 9.22 -21.41
N GLU A 70 -17.86 8.04 -21.21
CA GLU A 70 -19.18 7.68 -21.74
C GLU A 70 -20.28 7.80 -20.68
N THR A 71 -19.92 7.77 -19.40
CA THR A 71 -20.89 7.85 -18.31
C THR A 71 -21.41 9.28 -18.11
N GLU A 72 -22.71 9.40 -17.89
CA GLU A 72 -23.38 10.64 -17.44
C GLU A 72 -23.60 10.65 -15.91
N ALA A 73 -23.07 9.66 -15.19
CA ALA A 73 -23.24 9.55 -13.76
C ALA A 73 -22.54 10.70 -13.02
N ASP A 74 -23.22 11.26 -12.01
CA ASP A 74 -22.61 12.20 -11.07
C ASP A 74 -21.74 11.43 -10.07
N LEU A 75 -20.42 11.52 -10.25
CA LEU A 75 -19.44 10.79 -9.45
C LEU A 75 -18.72 11.76 -8.52
N TRP A 76 -18.72 11.43 -7.22
CA TRP A 76 -18.12 12.28 -6.18
C TRP A 76 -16.61 12.10 -6.03
N GLY A 77 -16.06 10.97 -6.49
CA GLY A 77 -14.62 10.70 -6.39
C GLY A 77 -14.18 9.35 -6.95
N VAL A 78 -12.86 9.12 -6.88
CA VAL A 78 -12.23 7.86 -7.28
C VAL A 78 -11.42 7.31 -6.10
N LYS A 79 -11.63 6.01 -5.80
CA LYS A 79 -10.82 5.25 -4.85
C LYS A 79 -9.89 4.31 -5.62
N GLY A 80 -8.63 4.26 -5.22
CA GLY A 80 -7.71 3.18 -5.58
C GLY A 80 -7.23 2.44 -4.34
N GLU A 81 -6.59 1.30 -4.57
CA GLU A 81 -5.94 0.49 -3.56
C GLU A 81 -4.70 -0.18 -4.15
N ILE A 82 -3.70 -0.40 -3.30
CA ILE A 82 -2.51 -1.20 -3.58
C ILE A 82 -2.17 -2.02 -2.35
N THR A 83 -1.48 -3.15 -2.53
CA THR A 83 -0.88 -3.87 -1.41
C THR A 83 0.11 -2.97 -0.68
N GLY A 84 0.01 -2.91 0.65
CA GLY A 84 0.91 -2.15 1.49
C GLY A 84 2.29 -2.81 1.62
N PRO A 85 3.32 -2.02 1.98
CA PRO A 85 4.71 -2.48 1.95
C PRO A 85 5.03 -3.60 2.94
N LEU A 86 4.35 -3.66 4.09
CA LEU A 86 4.62 -4.71 5.09
C LEU A 86 4.01 -6.03 4.65
N THR A 87 2.77 -6.01 4.15
CA THR A 87 2.12 -7.18 3.57
C THR A 87 2.90 -7.69 2.37
N GLU A 88 3.35 -6.81 1.48
CA GLU A 88 4.17 -7.21 0.34
C GLU A 88 5.48 -7.88 0.80
N ALA A 89 6.28 -7.20 1.63
CA ALA A 89 7.56 -7.74 2.09
C ALA A 89 7.42 -9.03 2.92
N TYR A 90 6.33 -9.16 3.69
CA TYR A 90 6.06 -10.35 4.50
C TYR A 90 5.56 -11.54 3.65
N SER A 91 4.99 -11.28 2.47
CA SER A 91 4.49 -12.30 1.56
C SER A 91 5.54 -12.84 0.58
N VAL A 92 6.65 -12.12 0.38
CA VAL A 92 7.74 -12.55 -0.53
C VAL A 92 8.71 -13.48 0.18
N GLU A 93 8.89 -14.68 -0.36
CA GLU A 93 9.95 -15.61 0.05
C GLU A 93 11.22 -15.41 -0.77
N VAL A 94 12.36 -15.35 -0.09
CA VAL A 94 13.69 -15.19 -0.70
C VAL A 94 14.36 -16.56 -0.82
N LEU A 95 14.83 -16.89 -2.01
CA LEU A 95 15.60 -18.09 -2.30
C LEU A 95 17.08 -17.75 -2.48
N PRO A 96 18.00 -18.62 -2.02
CA PRO A 96 17.76 -19.86 -1.30
C PRO A 96 17.43 -19.61 0.19
N GLY A 97 16.78 -20.59 0.84
CA GLY A 97 16.51 -20.56 2.29
C GLY A 97 15.10 -20.17 2.71
N ARG A 98 14.26 -19.67 1.78
CA ARG A 98 12.82 -19.39 1.99
C ARG A 98 12.55 -18.44 3.17
N LYS A 99 13.46 -17.50 3.43
CA LYS A 99 13.23 -16.44 4.42
C LYS A 99 12.31 -15.37 3.84
N LYS A 100 11.51 -14.70 4.66
CA LYS A 100 10.65 -13.60 4.20
C LYS A 100 11.50 -12.37 3.88
N ALA A 101 11.17 -11.65 2.80
CA ALA A 101 11.91 -10.47 2.37
C ALA A 101 11.94 -9.37 3.45
N ILE A 102 10.91 -9.29 4.30
CA ILE A 102 10.85 -8.35 5.42
C ILE A 102 11.96 -8.55 6.49
N LEU A 103 12.59 -9.72 6.54
CA LEU A 103 13.69 -10.06 7.45
C LEU A 103 15.05 -9.62 6.91
N ASP A 104 15.13 -9.30 5.62
CA ASP A 104 16.31 -8.72 5.00
C ASP A 104 16.10 -7.21 4.93
N GLU A 105 16.93 -6.45 5.66
CA GLU A 105 16.75 -5.00 5.76
C GLU A 105 16.85 -4.29 4.41
N ASP A 106 17.70 -4.78 3.54
CA ASP A 106 18.00 -4.18 2.25
C ASP A 106 16.86 -4.41 1.26
N LEU A 107 16.33 -5.64 1.23
CA LEU A 107 15.12 -5.96 0.48
C LEU A 107 13.90 -5.22 1.05
N PHE A 108 13.78 -5.12 2.36
CA PHE A 108 12.68 -4.40 2.98
C PHE A 108 12.71 -2.90 2.63
N LYS A 109 13.89 -2.26 2.68
CA LYS A 109 14.08 -0.87 2.23
C LYS A 109 13.75 -0.71 0.74
N LEU A 110 14.10 -1.71 -0.09
CA LEU A 110 13.75 -1.72 -1.51
C LEU A 110 12.22 -1.80 -1.70
N VAL A 111 11.52 -2.73 -1.05
CA VAL A 111 10.05 -2.85 -1.11
C VAL A 111 9.38 -1.54 -0.70
N LEU A 112 9.82 -0.94 0.41
CA LEU A 112 9.31 0.36 0.86
C LEU A 112 9.48 1.43 -0.21
N GLY A 113 10.69 1.55 -0.79
CA GLY A 113 10.98 2.55 -1.82
C GLY A 113 10.16 2.35 -3.09
N VAL A 114 10.03 1.11 -3.57
CA VAL A 114 9.20 0.81 -4.75
C VAL A 114 7.73 1.12 -4.46
N THR A 115 7.20 0.65 -3.34
CA THR A 115 5.80 0.89 -2.95
C THR A 115 5.52 2.40 -2.86
N ALA A 116 6.44 3.18 -2.30
CA ALA A 116 6.31 4.62 -2.18
C ALA A 116 6.24 5.32 -3.54
N GLU A 117 7.06 4.91 -4.50
CA GLU A 117 7.05 5.48 -5.86
C GLU A 117 5.86 4.99 -6.69
N VAL A 118 5.41 3.76 -6.51
CA VAL A 118 4.17 3.25 -7.13
C VAL A 118 2.95 4.00 -6.57
N ALA A 119 2.87 4.18 -5.25
CA ALA A 119 1.80 4.91 -4.58
C ALA A 119 1.76 6.38 -5.00
N TYR A 120 2.94 7.03 -5.12
CA TYR A 120 3.04 8.37 -5.69
C TYR A 120 2.44 8.43 -7.09
N TRP A 121 2.89 7.56 -7.99
CA TRP A 121 2.43 7.54 -9.37
C TRP A 121 0.92 7.29 -9.45
N LEU A 122 0.42 6.24 -8.79
CA LEU A 122 -1.00 5.91 -8.83
C LEU A 122 -1.87 7.02 -8.25
N SER A 123 -1.46 7.63 -7.12
CA SER A 123 -2.21 8.76 -6.55
C SER A 123 -2.32 9.94 -7.51
N LYS A 124 -1.26 10.22 -8.30
CA LYS A 124 -1.29 11.24 -9.35
C LYS A 124 -2.22 10.86 -10.51
N GLU A 125 -2.17 9.61 -10.97
CA GLU A 125 -3.04 9.15 -12.07
C GLU A 125 -4.52 9.20 -11.67
N LEU A 126 -4.87 8.73 -10.47
CA LEU A 126 -6.24 8.82 -9.95
C LEU A 126 -6.69 10.28 -9.81
N GLN A 127 -5.83 11.18 -9.32
CA GLN A 127 -6.15 12.60 -9.25
C GLN A 127 -6.35 13.24 -10.63
N LYS A 128 -5.58 12.83 -11.64
CA LYS A 128 -5.77 13.30 -13.02
C LYS A 128 -7.15 12.88 -13.53
N LEU A 129 -7.53 11.61 -13.34
CA LEU A 129 -8.84 11.10 -13.73
C LEU A 129 -9.96 11.85 -13.01
N SER A 130 -9.89 11.94 -11.68
CA SER A 130 -10.88 12.67 -10.87
C SER A 130 -11.04 14.13 -11.34
N ARG A 131 -9.94 14.86 -11.54
CA ARG A 131 -10.02 16.27 -11.98
C ARG A 131 -10.57 16.43 -13.39
N LYS A 132 -10.20 15.52 -14.30
CA LYS A 132 -10.58 15.56 -15.71
C LYS A 132 -12.08 15.30 -15.89
N PHE A 133 -12.63 14.31 -15.18
CA PHE A 133 -14.00 13.83 -15.42
C PHE A 133 -15.00 14.26 -14.33
N LEU A 134 -14.56 14.45 -13.09
CA LEU A 134 -15.43 14.73 -11.94
C LEU A 134 -15.27 16.17 -11.40
N GLY A 135 -14.30 16.93 -11.92
CA GLY A 135 -14.07 18.33 -11.58
C GLY A 135 -13.18 18.56 -10.34
N LYS A 136 -12.99 19.83 -9.98
CA LYS A 136 -11.98 20.25 -8.97
C LYS A 136 -12.31 19.83 -7.53
N LYS A 137 -13.59 19.57 -7.24
CA LYS A 137 -14.06 19.16 -5.90
C LYS A 137 -14.10 17.64 -5.73
N ALA A 138 -13.76 16.90 -6.78
CA ALA A 138 -13.78 15.44 -6.74
C ALA A 138 -12.77 14.91 -5.73
N GLU A 139 -13.22 13.94 -4.94
CA GLU A 139 -12.39 13.27 -3.96
C GLU A 139 -11.50 12.23 -4.63
N THR A 140 -10.29 12.08 -4.12
CA THR A 140 -9.40 11.00 -4.54
C THR A 140 -8.81 10.38 -3.31
N ILE A 141 -8.95 9.06 -3.19
CA ILE A 141 -8.49 8.31 -2.03
C ILE A 141 -7.65 7.13 -2.51
N LEU A 142 -6.50 6.89 -1.88
CA LEU A 142 -5.67 5.71 -2.13
C LEU A 142 -5.49 4.93 -0.83
N PHE A 143 -5.86 3.65 -0.84
CA PHE A 143 -5.66 2.74 0.28
C PHE A 143 -4.38 1.93 0.13
N LEU A 144 -3.70 1.71 1.25
CA LEU A 144 -2.70 0.65 1.42
C LEU A 144 -3.37 -0.54 2.11
N ASP A 145 -3.39 -1.67 1.44
CA ASP A 145 -3.97 -2.90 1.97
C ASP A 145 -2.90 -3.65 2.77
N GLU A 146 -3.10 -3.71 4.08
CA GLU A 146 -2.17 -4.29 5.03
C GLU A 146 -2.78 -5.47 5.83
N PRO A 147 -3.35 -6.51 5.17
CA PRO A 147 -3.97 -7.63 5.85
C PRO A 147 -3.00 -8.47 6.69
N LEU A 148 -1.70 -8.46 6.38
CA LEU A 148 -0.69 -9.20 7.14
C LEU A 148 0.01 -8.35 8.19
N LEU A 149 -0.38 -7.09 8.39
CA LEU A 149 0.26 -6.20 9.36
C LEU A 149 0.23 -6.77 10.79
N PRO A 150 -0.89 -7.27 11.33
CA PRO A 150 -0.91 -7.92 12.64
C PRO A 150 0.11 -9.05 12.81
N LEU A 151 0.22 -9.89 11.79
CA LEU A 151 1.16 -11.00 11.76
C LEU A 151 2.61 -10.51 11.66
N CYS A 152 2.86 -9.51 10.81
CA CYS A 152 4.15 -8.85 10.66
C CYS A 152 4.64 -8.23 11.97
N LEU A 153 3.80 -7.50 12.69
CA LEU A 153 4.20 -6.87 13.95
C LEU A 153 4.46 -7.89 15.05
N ARG A 154 3.60 -8.91 15.16
CA ARG A 154 3.77 -9.99 16.13
C ARG A 154 5.10 -10.73 15.96
N ASP A 155 5.52 -10.94 14.72
CA ASP A 155 6.74 -11.68 14.41
C ASP A 155 7.99 -10.78 14.36
N SER A 156 7.84 -9.46 14.55
CA SER A 156 8.95 -8.49 14.52
C SER A 156 9.59 -8.32 15.90
N ALA A 157 10.93 -8.25 15.94
CA ALA A 157 11.65 -7.84 17.14
C ALA A 157 11.49 -6.33 17.44
N GLU A 158 11.14 -5.53 16.43
CA GLU A 158 10.96 -4.07 16.52
C GLU A 158 9.61 -3.66 15.88
N PRO A 159 8.47 -4.02 16.48
CA PRO A 159 7.15 -3.78 15.88
C PRO A 159 6.89 -2.28 15.61
N GLU A 160 7.27 -1.41 16.54
CA GLU A 160 7.10 0.03 16.38
C GLU A 160 7.90 0.61 15.20
N ALA A 161 9.13 0.14 14.98
CA ALA A 161 9.95 0.58 13.86
C ALA A 161 9.35 0.11 12.53
N LYS A 162 8.81 -1.12 12.50
CA LYS A 162 8.16 -1.67 11.30
C LYS A 162 6.90 -0.91 10.92
N ILE A 163 6.00 -0.62 11.86
CA ILE A 163 4.79 0.14 11.53
C ILE A 163 5.11 1.59 11.10
N ARG A 164 6.08 2.25 11.77
CA ARG A 164 6.54 3.59 11.37
C ARG A 164 7.16 3.62 9.96
N ALA A 165 7.66 2.50 9.46
CA ALA A 165 8.19 2.44 8.09
C ALA A 165 7.12 2.75 7.03
N ILE A 166 5.84 2.48 7.31
CA ILE A 166 4.71 2.79 6.41
C ILE A 166 4.60 4.30 6.14
N ASP A 167 5.02 5.17 7.08
CA ASP A 167 4.99 6.63 6.88
C ASP A 167 5.82 7.07 5.67
N SER A 168 6.87 6.34 5.31
CA SER A 168 7.66 6.64 4.10
C SER A 168 6.84 6.52 2.81
N VAL A 169 5.88 5.58 2.76
CA VAL A 169 4.94 5.40 1.66
C VAL A 169 3.81 6.44 1.76
N LEU A 170 3.22 6.61 2.95
CA LEU A 170 2.11 7.55 3.17
C LEU A 170 2.51 9.01 2.87
N CYS A 171 3.77 9.39 3.07
CA CYS A 171 4.28 10.72 2.73
C CYS A 171 4.35 10.97 1.21
N ARG A 172 4.39 9.91 0.40
CA ARG A 172 4.44 10.02 -1.07
C ARG A 172 3.06 10.12 -1.69
N ILE A 173 2.01 9.58 -1.05
CA ILE A 173 0.63 9.67 -1.54
C ILE A 173 0.17 11.13 -1.59
N GLN A 174 -0.34 11.58 -2.74
CA GLN A 174 -0.69 12.98 -3.01
C GLN A 174 -2.17 13.31 -2.83
N CYS A 175 -2.98 12.33 -2.44
CA CYS A 175 -4.42 12.43 -2.21
C CYS A 175 -4.77 11.96 -0.79
N LYS A 176 -6.07 11.85 -0.46
CA LYS A 176 -6.45 11.25 0.82
C LYS A 176 -5.96 9.81 0.88
N LYS A 177 -5.52 9.36 2.04
CA LYS A 177 -4.85 8.08 2.22
C LYS A 177 -5.55 7.23 3.26
N GLY A 178 -5.75 5.97 2.93
CA GLY A 178 -6.34 4.99 3.81
C GLY A 178 -5.38 3.84 4.10
N ILE A 179 -5.61 3.16 5.22
CA ILE A 179 -5.07 1.81 5.45
C ILE A 179 -6.26 0.86 5.63
N HIS A 180 -6.21 -0.28 4.95
CA HIS A 180 -7.19 -1.35 5.09
C HIS A 180 -6.57 -2.58 5.77
N ILE A 181 -7.25 -3.13 6.77
CA ILE A 181 -6.84 -4.36 7.47
C ILE A 181 -8.06 -5.26 7.67
N CYS A 182 -8.11 -6.39 6.97
CA CYS A 182 -9.23 -7.34 7.07
C CYS A 182 -9.02 -8.46 8.09
N ASP A 183 -7.77 -8.74 8.51
CA ASP A 183 -7.46 -9.81 9.46
C ASP A 183 -6.85 -9.21 10.74
N ASN A 184 -7.46 -9.50 11.88
CA ASN A 184 -7.05 -9.12 13.25
C ASN A 184 -6.66 -7.64 13.51
N PRO A 185 -7.46 -6.65 13.06
CA PRO A 185 -7.17 -5.21 13.24
C PRO A 185 -7.04 -4.79 14.71
N LEU A 186 -7.70 -5.51 15.63
CA LEU A 186 -7.67 -5.31 17.08
C LEU A 186 -6.27 -5.21 17.68
N THR A 187 -5.30 -5.89 17.09
CA THR A 187 -3.94 -5.97 17.64
C THR A 187 -3.03 -4.84 17.18
N VAL A 188 -3.48 -4.01 16.24
CA VAL A 188 -2.64 -2.98 15.60
C VAL A 188 -3.32 -1.62 15.47
N ILE A 189 -4.63 -1.53 15.78
CA ILE A 189 -5.42 -0.32 15.54
C ILE A 189 -4.82 0.91 16.23
N ASP A 190 -4.41 0.82 17.49
CA ASP A 190 -3.86 1.97 18.21
C ASP A 190 -2.62 2.55 17.52
N ASP A 191 -1.77 1.69 16.96
CA ASP A 191 -0.57 2.12 16.26
C ASP A 191 -0.89 2.65 14.85
N VAL A 192 -1.86 2.04 14.16
CA VAL A 192 -2.32 2.49 12.84
C VAL A 192 -2.97 3.88 12.92
N LEU A 193 -3.77 4.15 13.96
CA LEU A 193 -4.41 5.46 14.14
C LEU A 193 -3.42 6.58 14.46
N LYS A 194 -2.22 6.26 14.96
CA LYS A 194 -1.14 7.24 15.16
C LYS A 194 -0.48 7.68 13.85
N LEU A 195 -0.57 6.86 12.79
CA LEU A 195 -0.01 7.19 11.46
C LEU A 195 -0.72 8.40 10.83
N ASN A 196 -0.07 8.99 9.82
CA ASN A 196 -0.65 10.08 9.05
C ASN A 196 -1.60 9.52 7.97
N ILE A 197 -2.76 9.00 8.37
CA ILE A 197 -3.81 8.49 7.48
C ILE A 197 -5.11 9.28 7.63
N ASP A 198 -5.92 9.30 6.57
CA ASP A 198 -7.25 9.93 6.55
C ASP A 198 -8.36 8.96 6.91
N TYR A 199 -8.20 7.68 6.53
CA TYR A 199 -9.22 6.66 6.73
C TYR A 199 -8.61 5.36 7.25
N PHE A 200 -9.25 4.75 8.25
CA PHE A 200 -8.98 3.38 8.65
C PHE A 200 -10.13 2.47 8.22
N SER A 201 -9.84 1.47 7.39
CA SER A 201 -10.80 0.45 6.95
C SER A 201 -10.51 -0.88 7.61
N PHE A 202 -11.55 -1.53 8.14
CA PHE A 202 -11.42 -2.82 8.80
C PHE A 202 -12.64 -3.71 8.59
N ASP A 203 -12.46 -5.02 8.72
CA ASP A 203 -13.55 -5.99 8.73
C ASP A 203 -14.31 -5.92 10.07
N ALA A 204 -15.32 -5.05 10.10
CA ALA A 204 -16.17 -4.83 11.26
C ALA A 204 -17.12 -6.00 11.51
N ARG A 205 -17.38 -6.85 10.50
CA ARG A 205 -18.19 -8.04 10.66
C ARG A 205 -17.44 -9.13 11.44
N ARG A 206 -16.19 -9.40 11.07
CA ARG A 206 -15.36 -10.40 11.75
C ARG A 206 -14.77 -9.87 13.06
N TYR A 207 -14.52 -8.56 13.14
CA TYR A 207 -13.95 -7.89 14.31
C TYR A 207 -14.83 -6.73 14.80
N PRO A 208 -16.06 -6.99 15.28
CA PRO A 208 -17.01 -5.93 15.67
C PRO A 208 -16.53 -5.08 16.85
N ALA A 209 -15.73 -5.66 17.75
CA ALA A 209 -15.20 -4.97 18.92
C ALA A 209 -13.94 -4.12 18.62
N THR A 210 -13.58 -3.89 17.36
CA THR A 210 -12.33 -3.19 16.98
C THR A 210 -12.23 -1.81 17.61
N LEU A 211 -13.26 -0.97 17.45
CA LEU A 211 -13.26 0.39 18.01
C LEU A 211 -13.50 0.38 19.53
N GLU A 212 -14.26 -0.57 20.05
CA GLU A 212 -14.51 -0.71 21.49
C GLU A 212 -13.22 -0.97 22.27
N LYS A 213 -12.28 -1.73 21.68
CA LYS A 213 -11.00 -2.10 22.29
C LYS A 213 -9.87 -1.13 21.97
N THR A 214 -10.14 -0.07 21.20
CA THR A 214 -9.16 0.97 20.88
C THR A 214 -9.00 1.90 22.09
N ASP A 215 -7.77 2.34 22.35
CA ASP A 215 -7.51 3.36 23.37
C ASP A 215 -8.32 4.64 23.07
N SER A 216 -9.10 5.11 24.05
CA SER A 216 -10.04 6.21 23.86
C SER A 216 -9.34 7.53 23.52
N GLU A 217 -8.15 7.77 24.08
CA GLU A 217 -7.37 8.98 23.79
C GLU A 217 -6.84 8.94 22.35
N THR A 218 -6.37 7.79 21.90
CA THR A 218 -5.93 7.55 20.52
C THR A 218 -7.08 7.75 19.53
N LEU A 219 -8.25 7.18 19.82
CA LEU A 219 -9.45 7.36 19.01
C LEU A 219 -9.89 8.83 18.95
N GLU A 220 -9.90 9.54 20.08
CA GLU A 220 -10.27 10.95 20.14
C GLU A 220 -9.29 11.82 19.33
N LYS A 221 -7.98 11.61 19.47
CA LYS A 221 -6.94 12.31 18.69
C LYS A 221 -7.08 12.04 17.19
N TYR A 222 -7.48 10.84 16.79
CA TYR A 222 -7.74 10.50 15.39
C TYR A 222 -8.93 11.28 14.85
N LEU A 223 -10.06 11.27 15.55
CA LEU A 223 -11.28 11.96 15.15
C LEU A 223 -11.13 13.48 15.15
N ARG A 224 -10.42 14.07 16.13
CA ARG A 224 -10.14 15.52 16.18
C ARG A 224 -9.36 16.04 14.97
N ARG A 225 -8.60 15.17 14.28
CA ARG A 225 -7.91 15.49 13.01
C ARG A 225 -8.84 15.44 11.78
N GLY A 226 -10.15 15.21 11.97
CA GLY A 226 -11.14 15.10 10.90
C GLY A 226 -11.06 13.80 10.11
N LYS A 227 -10.52 12.74 10.72
CA LYS A 227 -10.30 11.44 10.06
C LYS A 227 -11.51 10.52 10.23
N GLY A 228 -11.60 9.48 9.39
CA GLY A 228 -12.78 8.63 9.29
C GLY A 228 -12.49 7.13 9.35
N PHE A 229 -13.58 6.36 9.44
CA PHE A 229 -13.55 4.91 9.45
C PHE A 229 -14.37 4.36 8.28
N ALA A 230 -13.94 3.23 7.72
CA ALA A 230 -14.68 2.48 6.70
C ALA A 230 -14.96 1.06 7.21
N PHE A 231 -16.22 0.81 7.56
CA PHE A 231 -16.68 -0.44 8.16
C PHE A 231 -16.94 -1.49 7.06
N GLY A 232 -16.15 -2.56 7.06
CA GLY A 232 -16.41 -3.75 6.25
C GLY A 232 -17.51 -4.59 6.87
N LEU A 233 -18.76 -4.38 6.43
CA LEU A 233 -19.94 -5.10 6.93
C LEU A 233 -20.40 -6.23 6.00
N THR A 234 -20.06 -6.13 4.72
CA THR A 234 -20.43 -7.12 3.69
C THR A 234 -19.31 -8.14 3.48
N PRO A 235 -19.63 -9.45 3.45
CA PRO A 235 -18.65 -10.50 3.15
C PRO A 235 -18.19 -10.51 1.70
#